data_AF-A0A522DKN0-F1
#
_entry.id   AF-A0A522DKN0-F1
#
_cell.length_a   1.000
_cell.length_b   1.000
_cell.length_c   1.000
_cell.angle_alpha   90.00
_cell.angle_beta   90.00
_cell.angle_gamma   90.00
#
_symmetry.space_group_name_H-M   'P 1'
#
loop_
_entity.id
_entity.type
_entity.pdbx_description
1 polymer ?
#
loop_
_entity_poly.entity_id
_entity_poly.type
_entity_poly.pdbx_seq_one_letter_code
_entity_poly.pdbx_strand_id
1 'polypeptide(L)' 'MAAFEYQAINAQGKTIKGVFESDTVKIARQQLRNQGLTLLELSEVHNKEHKTQSS' A
#
# COMPACT_ATOMS: atom_id res chain seq x y z
N MET A 1 -7.70 -2.37 11.13
CA MET A 1 -7.31 -1.97 9.77
C MET A 1 -5.83 -1.64 9.79
N ALA A 2 -5.07 -2.21 8.87
CA ALA A 2 -3.66 -1.92 8.69
C ALA A 2 -3.47 -1.02 7.48
N ALA A 3 -2.46 -0.16 7.52
CA ALA A 3 -2.06 0.63 6.37
C ALA A 3 -1.09 -0.18 5.51
N PHE A 4 -1.30 -0.20 4.20
CA PHE A 4 -0.43 -0.86 3.24
C PHE A 4 0.07 0.15 2.23
N GLU A 5 1.38 0.26 2.09
CA GLU A 5 1.98 1.05 1.03
C GLU A 5 1.98 0.19 -0.24
N TYR A 6 1.47 0.74 -1.33
CA TYR A 6 1.40 0.08 -2.62
C TYR A 6 2.14 0.88 -3.67
N GLN A 7 2.77 0.16 -4.59
CA GLN A 7 3.26 0.68 -5.85
C GLN A 7 2.54 -0.05 -6.98
N ALA A 8 1.96 0.69 -7.92
CA ALA A 8 1.20 0.12 -9.02
C ALA A 8 1.41 0.94 -10.30
N ILE A 9 1.10 0.35 -11.45
CA ILE A 9 1.05 1.05 -12.73
C ILE A 9 -0.41 1.38 -13.04
N ASN A 10 -0.69 2.63 -13.35
CA ASN A 10 -2.01 3.08 -13.76
C ASN A 10 -2.31 2.71 -15.23
N ALA A 11 -3.55 2.95 -15.68
CA ALA A 11 -3.95 2.67 -17.07
C ALA A 11 -3.13 3.43 -18.13
N GLN A 12 -2.43 4.50 -17.76
CA GLN A 12 -1.53 5.25 -18.66
C GLN A 12 -0.10 4.69 -18.70
N GLY A 13 0.18 3.59 -18.01
CA GLY A 13 1.52 3.03 -17.92
C GLY A 13 2.44 3.76 -16.93
N LYS A 14 1.89 4.68 -16.12
CA LYS A 14 2.67 5.45 -15.12
C LYS A 14 2.68 4.73 -13.79
N THR A 15 3.87 4.58 -13.21
CA THR A 15 4.04 4.10 -11.86
C THR A 15 3.54 5.13 -10.84
N ILE A 16 2.61 4.71 -10.01
CA ILE A 16 2.03 5.45 -8.90
C ILE A 16 2.31 4.71 -7.60
N LYS A 17 2.40 5.47 -6.51
CA LYS A 17 2.55 4.92 -5.15
C LYS A 17 1.57 5.61 -4.22
N GLY A 18 1.10 4.90 -3.21
CA GLY A 18 0.15 5.42 -2.24
C GLY A 18 0.05 4.52 -1.01
N VAL A 19 -0.67 5.00 -0.01
CA VAL A 19 -1.02 4.21 1.17
C VAL A 19 -2.49 3.83 1.07
N PHE A 20 -2.80 2.58 1.42
CA PHE A 20 -4.12 2.00 1.32
C PHE A 20 -4.47 1.28 2.62
N GLU A 21 -5.56 1.67 3.25
CA GLU A 21 -6.03 1.04 4.48
C GLU A 21 -6.93 -0.14 4.18
N SER A 22 -6.61 -1.31 4.73
CA SER A 22 -7.40 -2.52 4.52
C SER A 22 -7.28 -3.49 5.69
N ASP A 23 -8.18 -4.46 5.75
CA ASP A 23 -8.13 -5.48 6.80
C ASP A 23 -7.07 -6.55 6.53
N THR A 24 -6.82 -6.86 5.25
CA THR A 24 -5.80 -7.84 4.86
C THR A 24 -5.16 -7.46 3.53
N VAL A 25 -3.91 -7.91 3.32
CA VAL A 25 -3.19 -7.79 2.06
C VAL A 25 -4.03 -8.32 0.88
N LYS A 26 -4.76 -9.42 1.07
CA LYS A 26 -5.58 -10.04 0.01
C LYS A 26 -6.71 -9.11 -0.46
N ILE A 27 -7.41 -8.46 0.48
CA ILE A 27 -8.47 -7.50 0.18
C ILE A 27 -7.90 -6.26 -0.52
N ALA A 28 -6.79 -5.71 0.00
CA ALA A 28 -6.11 -4.56 -0.61
C ALA A 28 -5.70 -4.84 -2.07
N ARG A 29 -5.09 -6.01 -2.34
CA ARG A 29 -4.74 -6.43 -3.72
C ARG A 29 -5.95 -6.52 -4.64
N GLN A 30 -7.05 -7.10 -4.15
CA GLN A 30 -8.28 -7.23 -4.92
C GLN A 30 -8.85 -5.86 -5.28
N GLN A 31 -8.93 -4.93 -4.32
CA GLN A 31 -9.43 -3.58 -4.56
C GLN A 31 -8.55 -2.81 -5.54
N LEU A 32 -7.22 -2.86 -5.40
CA LEU A 32 -6.29 -2.17 -6.32
C LEU A 32 -6.42 -2.72 -7.75
N ARG A 33 -6.54 -4.04 -7.93
CA ARG A 33 -6.80 -4.64 -9.26
C ARG A 33 -8.16 -4.24 -9.82
N ASN A 34 -9.19 -4.21 -8.99
CA ASN A 34 -10.54 -3.79 -9.41
C ASN A 34 -10.59 -2.32 -9.87
N GLN A 35 -9.65 -1.48 -9.41
CA GLN A 35 -9.46 -0.11 -9.90
C GLN A 35 -8.70 -0.02 -11.23
N GLY A 36 -8.35 -1.16 -11.86
CA GLY A 36 -7.57 -1.19 -13.09
C GLY A 36 -6.09 -0.86 -12.88
N LEU A 37 -5.59 -0.96 -11.64
CA LEU A 37 -4.17 -0.76 -11.34
C LEU A 37 -3.42 -2.09 -11.41
N THR A 38 -2.25 -2.06 -12.04
CA THR A 38 -1.32 -3.20 -12.08
C THR A 38 -0.39 -3.10 -10.89
N LEU A 39 -0.67 -3.86 -9.84
CA LEU A 39 0.14 -3.87 -8.62
C LEU A 39 1.55 -4.39 -8.88
N LEU A 40 2.56 -3.59 -8.54
CA LEU A 40 3.98 -3.96 -8.58
C LEU A 40 4.46 -4.44 -7.21
N GLU A 41 4.19 -3.64 -6.18
CA GLU A 41 4.60 -3.91 -4.80
C GLU A 41 3.46 -3.56 -3.84
N LEU A 42 3.35 -4.31 -2.75
CA LEU A 42 2.41 -4.04 -1.66
C LEU A 42 3.02 -4.53 -0.35
N SER A 43 3.26 -3.60 0.55
CA SER A 43 3.95 -3.80 1.82
C SER A 43 3.13 -3.21 2.95
N GLU A 44 3.03 -3.93 4.07
CA GLU A 44 2.33 -3.43 5.25
C GLU A 44 3.16 -2.33 5.93
N VAL A 45 2.57 -1.15 6.04
CA VAL A 45 3.11 -0.05 6.84
C VAL A 45 2.88 -0.43 8.29
N HIS A 46 3.85 -1.13 8.86
CA HIS A 46 3.94 -1.24 10.30
C HIS A 46 4.24 0.15 10.82
N ASN A 47 3.23 0.80 11.37
CA ASN A 47 3.35 2.08 12.04
C ASN A 47 4.25 1.88 13.27
N LYS A 48 5.57 1.85 13.07
CA LYS A 48 6.57 2.01 14.11
C LYS A 48 6.62 3.50 14.45
N GLU A 49 5.53 4.04 14.99
CA GLU A 49 5.61 5.32 15.67
C GLU A 49 6.16 5.08 17.08
N HIS A 50 7.25 5.79 17.37
CA HIS A 50 7.94 5.95 18.65
C HIS A 50 8.83 4.80 19.16
N LYS A 51 10.08 4.83 18.68
CA LYS A 51 11.19 5.09 19.63
C LYS A 51 12.18 6.09 19.03
N THR A 52 11.74 7.33 18.85
CA THR A 52 12.68 8.45 18.92
C THR A 52 12.69 8.94 20.35
N GLN A 53 13.90 9.06 20.92
CA GLN A 53 14.34 10.02 21.95
C GLN A 53 14.98 9.41 23.22
N SER A 54 16.23 9.84 23.44
CA SER A 54 17.05 9.86 24.67
C SER A 54 17.92 8.64 25.00
N SER A 55 19.18 8.69 24.55
CA SER A 55 20.35 8.90 25.43
C SER A 55 21.55 9.35 24.63
#